data_AF-A0A4U9I0B5-F1
#
_entry.id   AF-A0A4U9I0B5-F1
#
_cell.length_a   1.000
_cell.length_b   1.000
_cell.length_c   1.000
_cell.angle_alpha   90.00
_cell.angle_beta   90.00
_cell.angle_gamma   90.00
#
_symmetry.space_group_name_H-M   'P 1'
#
loop_
_entity.id
_entity.type
_entity.pdbx_description
1 polymer ?
#
loop_
_entity_poly.entity_id
_entity_poly.type
_entity_poly.pdbx_seq_one_letter_code
_entity_poly.pdbx_strand_id
1 'polypeptide(L)' 'MREQVLSRESLYLADEVFMSGTAAEITPVRSVDGIQVGIGKCGPVTKQIQQAFFGLFSGATEDKYGWLDPINP' A
#
# COMPACT_ATOMS: atom_id res chain seq x y z
N MET A 1 -3.56 2.65 -13.54
CA MET A 1 -2.31 2.03 -13.05
C MET A 1 -1.34 1.98 -14.23
N ARG A 2 -0.06 2.29 -14.03
CA ARG A 2 1.00 2.25 -15.05
C ARG A 2 2.17 1.47 -14.49
N GLU A 3 2.71 0.55 -15.27
CA GLU A 3 3.95 -0.15 -14.97
C GLU A 3 5.05 0.42 -15.85
N GLN A 4 6.15 0.83 -15.24
CA GLN A 4 7.30 1.39 -15.95
C GLN A 4 8.55 1.27 -15.10
N VAL A 5 9.71 1.32 -15.77
CA VAL A 5 10.98 1.49 -15.08
C VAL A 5 11.02 2.90 -14.48
N LEU A 6 11.25 2.98 -13.17
CA LEU A 6 11.40 4.23 -12.44
C LEU A 6 12.87 4.42 -12.05
N SER A 7 13.36 5.66 -12.15
CA SER A 7 14.65 6.00 -11.56
C SER A 7 14.52 6.10 -10.04
N ARG A 8 15.64 5.96 -9.33
CA ARG A 8 15.66 6.11 -7.86
C ARG A 8 15.23 7.52 -7.43
N GLU A 9 15.63 8.53 -8.18
CA GLU A 9 15.31 9.94 -7.92
C GLU A 9 13.81 10.21 -8.04
N SER A 10 13.11 9.43 -8.86
CA SER A 10 11.65 9.53 -8.98
C SER A 10 10.95 9.22 -7.65
N LEU A 11 11.54 8.37 -6.80
CA LEU A 11 10.99 8.04 -5.48
C LEU A 11 11.12 9.20 -4.50
N TYR A 12 12.17 10.01 -4.61
CA TYR A 12 12.37 11.18 -3.73
C TYR A 12 11.36 12.29 -4.01
N LEU A 13 10.87 12.37 -5.24
CA LEU A 13 9.90 13.37 -5.69
C LEU A 13 8.45 12.89 -5.59
N ALA A 14 8.22 11.64 -5.17
CA ALA A 14 6.88 11.09 -5.03
C ALA A 14 6.13 11.73 -3.84
N ASP A 15 4.83 11.97 -4.01
CA ASP A 15 3.95 12.41 -2.93
C ASP A 15 3.78 11.30 -1.87
N GLU A 16 3.72 10.05 -2.32
CA GLU A 16 3.57 8.86 -1.48
C GLU A 16 4.36 7.68 -2.07
N VAL A 17 4.94 6.86 -1.20
CA VAL A 17 5.52 5.56 -1.53
C VAL A 17 5.01 4.54 -0.51
N PHE A 18 4.68 3.34 -0.97
CA PHE A 18 4.34 2.23 -0.10
C PHE A 18 4.95 0.93 -0.64
N MET A 19 5.18 -0.02 0.25
CA MET A 19 5.57 -1.38 -0.09
C MET A 19 4.38 -2.31 0.05
N SER A 20 4.39 -3.40 -0.73
CA SER A 20 3.42 -4.47 -0.59
C SER A 20 4.07 -5.85 -0.54
N GLY A 21 3.43 -6.78 0.17
CA GLY A 21 3.85 -8.17 0.28
C GLY A 21 3.08 -8.89 1.39
N THR A 22 3.13 -10.22 1.48
CA THR A 22 2.32 -10.96 2.46
C THR A 22 2.59 -10.54 3.90
N ALA A 23 3.86 -10.33 4.28
CA ALA A 23 4.24 -9.92 5.63
C ALA A 23 4.24 -8.40 5.83
N ALA A 24 4.54 -7.63 4.77
CA ALA A 24 4.58 -6.17 4.83
C ALA A 24 3.19 -5.54 4.58
N GLU A 25 2.25 -6.32 4.07
CA GLU A 25 0.88 -5.96 3.72
C GLU A 25 0.83 -4.73 2.81
N ILE A 26 0.24 -3.62 3.25
CA ILE A 26 0.35 -2.30 2.61
C ILE A 26 1.02 -1.36 3.61
N THR A 27 2.32 -1.16 3.46
CA THR A 27 3.14 -0.40 4.41
C THR A 27 3.60 0.93 3.80
N PRO A 28 3.23 2.09 4.37
CA PRO A 28 3.72 3.40 3.91
C PRO A 28 5.21 3.56 4.18
N VAL A 29 5.91 4.19 3.24
CA VAL A 29 7.33 4.55 3.35
C VAL A 29 7.45 6.05 3.60
N ARG A 30 8.01 6.42 4.76
CA ARG A 30 8.19 7.84 5.12
C ARG A 30 9.41 8.51 4.48
N SER A 31 10.39 7.70 4.09
CA SER A 31 11.68 8.18 3.59
C SER A 31 12.39 7.09 2.80
N VAL A 32 13.12 7.49 1.75
CA VAL A 32 14.01 6.63 0.97
C VAL A 32 15.40 7.23 1.11
N ASP A 33 16.38 6.42 1.54
CA ASP A 33 17.78 6.87 1.73
C ASP A 33 17.95 8.08 2.66
N GLY A 34 17.08 8.19 3.67
CA GLY A 34 17.07 9.31 4.60
C GLY A 34 16.41 10.58 4.03
N ILE A 35 16.05 10.61 2.75
CA ILE A 35 15.29 11.69 2.12
C ILE A 35 13.80 11.46 2.39
N GLN A 36 13.13 12.45 2.95
CA GLN A 36 11.70 12.39 3.23
C GLN A 36 10.90 12.27 1.92
N VAL A 37 9.94 11.32 1.90
CA VAL A 37 8.95 11.20 0.83
C VAL A 37 7.71 11.99 1.21
N GLY A 38 7.26 12.88 0.32
CA GLY A 38 6.10 13.75 0.53
C GLY A 38 6.05 14.38 1.94
N ILE A 39 4.98 14.10 2.68
CA ILE A 39 4.74 14.64 4.02
C ILE A 39 5.44 13.85 5.15
N GLY A 40 6.23 12.82 4.84
CA GLY A 40 6.95 12.00 5.82
C GLY A 40 6.05 11.10 6.70
N LYS A 41 4.81 10.87 6.27
CA LYS A 41 3.79 10.05 6.96
C LYS A 41 2.93 9.32 5.92
N CYS A 42 2.07 8.42 6.36
CA CYS A 42 1.10 7.76 5.49
C CYS A 42 0.17 8.81 4.85
N GLY A 43 0.19 8.89 3.52
CA GLY A 43 -0.67 9.79 2.76
C GLY A 43 -2.06 9.18 2.49
N PRO A 44 -2.98 10.00 1.97
CA PRO A 44 -4.38 9.60 1.78
C PRO A 44 -4.57 8.45 0.78
N VAL A 45 -3.73 8.33 -0.25
CA VAL A 45 -3.88 7.26 -1.26
C VAL A 45 -3.47 5.92 -0.66
N THR A 46 -2.30 5.88 -0.03
CA THR A 46 -1.80 4.69 0.67
C THR A 46 -2.77 4.27 1.76
N LYS A 47 -3.35 5.22 2.51
CA LYS A 47 -4.31 4.91 3.57
C LYS A 47 -5.59 4.27 3.03
N GLN A 48 -6.11 4.75 1.90
CA GLN A 48 -7.29 4.17 1.26
C GLN A 48 -7.02 2.75 0.77
N ILE A 49 -5.87 2.50 0.13
CA ILE A 49 -5.47 1.16 -0.31
C ILE A 49 -5.32 0.23 0.89
N GLN A 50 -4.66 0.69 1.96
CA GLN A 50 -4.49 -0.05 3.20
C GLN A 50 -5.84 -0.44 3.82
N GLN A 51 -6.79 0.50 3.90
CA GLN A 51 -8.13 0.23 4.42
C GLN A 51 -8.90 -0.76 3.56
N ALA A 52 -8.83 -0.62 2.24
CA ALA A 52 -9.48 -1.57 1.33
C ALA A 52 -8.92 -2.99 1.50
N PHE A 53 -7.59 -3.13 1.59
CA PHE A 53 -6.92 -4.42 1.79
C PHE A 53 -7.31 -5.07 3.12
N PHE A 54 -7.13 -4.38 4.25
CA PHE A 54 -7.51 -4.95 5.56
C PHE A 54 -9.01 -5.15 5.74
N GLY A 55 -9.80 -4.34 5.05
CA GLY A 55 -11.25 -4.50 5.02
C GLY A 55 -11.69 -5.84 4.44
N LEU A 56 -10.89 -6.48 3.58
CA LEU A 56 -11.19 -7.83 3.10
C LEU A 56 -11.23 -8.83 4.27
N PHE A 57 -10.24 -8.75 5.17
CA PHE A 57 -10.14 -9.68 6.30
C PHE A 57 -11.18 -9.43 7.40
N SER A 58 -11.65 -8.18 7.54
CA SER A 58 -12.70 -7.84 8.51
C SER A 58 -14.12 -7.91 7.92
N GLY A 59 -14.25 -8.13 6.61
CA GLY A 59 -15.52 -8.07 5.88
C GLY A 59 -16.05 -6.65 5.61
N ALA A 60 -15.30 -5.61 5.97
CA ALA A 60 -15.67 -4.22 5.66
C ALA A 60 -15.51 -3.88 4.16
N THR A 61 -14.59 -4.56 3.47
CA THR A 61 -14.45 -4.51 2.00
C THR A 61 -15.04 -5.79 1.44
N GLU A 62 -15.96 -5.66 0.48
CA GLU A 62 -16.51 -6.79 -0.25
C GLU A 62 -15.41 -7.48 -1.07
N ASP A 63 -15.24 -8.80 -0.86
CA ASP A 63 -14.38 -9.64 -1.68
C ASP A 63 -15.06 -9.99 -3.01
N LYS A 64 -15.09 -9.01 -3.92
CA LYS A 64 -15.70 -9.12 -5.25
C LYS A 64 -15.06 -10.19 -6.14
N TYR A 65 -13.84 -10.62 -5.81
CA TYR A 65 -13.03 -11.48 -6.67
C TYR A 65 -12.84 -12.89 -6.09
N GLY A 66 -13.36 -13.17 -4.89
CA GLY A 66 -13.21 -14.47 -4.24
C GLY A 66 -11.76 -14.77 -3.88
N TRP A 67 -11.02 -13.78 -3.38
CA TRP A 67 -9.64 -13.93 -2.91
C TRP A 67 -9.52 -14.68 -1.57
N LEU A 68 -10.59 -14.73 -0.77
CA LEU A 68 -10.60 -15.38 0.54
C LEU A 68 -11.14 -16.80 0.45
N ASP A 69 -10.41 -17.74 1.05
CA ASP A 69 -10.87 -19.11 1.26
C ASP A 69 -11.32 -19.30 2.73
N PRO A 70 -12.63 -19.40 3.00
CA PRO A 70 -13.14 -19.52 4.36
C PRO A 70 -12.91 -20.92 4.91
N ILE A 71 -12.06 -21.01 5.93
CA ILE A 71 -11.94 -22.20 6.76
C ILE A 71 -13.11 -22.25 7.76
N ASN A 72 -14.14 -23.03 7.43
CA ASN A 72 -15.15 -23.41 8.42
C ASN A 72 -14.53 -24.38 9.44
N PRO A 73 -14.71 -24.17 10.76
CA PRO A 73 -14.43 -25.20 11.75
C PRO A 73 -15.38 -26.40 11.65
#